data_AF-A0A963WAP5-F1
#
_entry.id   AF-A0A963WAP5-F1
#
_cell.length_a   1.000
_cell.length_b   1.000
_cell.length_c   1.000
_cell.angle_alpha   90.00
_cell.angle_beta   90.00
_cell.angle_gamma   90.00
#
_symmetry.space_group_name_H-M   'P 1'
#
loop_
_entity.id
_entity.type
_entity.pdbx_description
1 polymer ?
#
loop_
_entity_poly.entity_id
_entity_poly.type
_entity_poly.pdbx_seq_one_letter_code
_entity_poly.pdbx_strand_id
1 'polypeptide(L)'
;NLHKTFSTPHGGGGPGSGPVVLSEALCPFAPLPFTARMADGTVQLVEEENAADFGHTDSFGRMAAFHGQMGMFTRALTYILSHGADGLRQASGDAVLNANYVLRSLDGLFDAPFGASGPCMHEALFSDAGFAEGLSTLDVAKGLIDEGFHPMTMYFPLVVHGAMLIEPTETESKATLDQFIMALRSLGERAKAGDPTLKTAPHHAPRARLDEAQAARKPVLAWHPPETPAE
;
A
#
# COMPACT_ATOMS: atom_id res chain seq x y z
N ASN A 1 3.47 3.74 8.83
CA ASN A 1 2.00 3.99 8.76
C ASN A 1 1.26 2.92 9.54
N LEU A 2 0.32 3.28 10.42
CA LEU A 2 -0.42 2.26 11.20
C LEU A 2 -1.33 1.39 10.32
N HIS A 3 -1.90 1.99 9.29
CA HIS A 3 -2.78 1.36 8.28
C HIS A 3 -2.06 0.56 7.20
N LYS A 4 -0.78 0.24 7.44
CA LYS A 4 -0.01 -0.69 6.62
C LYS A 4 0.64 -1.71 7.55
N THR A 5 1.68 -1.26 8.25
CA THR A 5 2.56 -2.10 9.07
C THR A 5 1.88 -2.69 10.32
N PHE A 6 0.88 -2.00 10.88
CA PHE A 6 0.28 -2.37 12.18
C PHE A 6 -1.18 -2.78 12.05
N SER A 7 -1.48 -3.49 10.96
CA SER A 7 -2.73 -4.20 10.68
C SER A 7 -4.03 -3.39 10.72
N THR A 8 -3.99 -2.05 10.78
CA THR A 8 -5.23 -1.27 10.74
C THR A 8 -5.82 -1.30 9.33
N PRO A 9 -7.14 -1.46 9.15
CA PRO A 9 -7.73 -1.73 7.85
C PRO A 9 -7.57 -0.54 6.88
N HIS A 10 -7.34 -0.84 5.60
CA HIS A 10 -7.16 0.17 4.54
C HIS A 10 -8.44 0.93 4.17
N GLY A 11 -9.63 0.34 4.38
CA GLY A 11 -10.92 1.01 4.22
C GLY A 11 -11.23 1.56 2.83
N GLY A 12 -10.63 1.02 1.76
CA GLY A 12 -10.82 1.51 0.40
C GLY A 12 -10.18 2.87 0.12
N GLY A 13 -9.27 3.34 0.99
CA GLY A 13 -8.55 4.62 0.83
C GLY A 13 -8.35 5.38 2.15
N GLY A 14 -9.00 4.96 3.23
CA GLY A 14 -8.84 5.51 4.57
C GLY A 14 -9.94 5.05 5.52
N PRO A 15 -9.90 5.43 6.81
CA PRO A 15 -8.94 6.35 7.42
C PRO A 15 -7.57 5.71 7.70
N GLY A 16 -6.59 6.53 8.06
CA GLY A 16 -5.27 6.08 8.48
C GLY A 16 -4.75 6.83 9.72
N SER A 17 -3.60 6.40 10.22
CA SER A 17 -2.80 7.15 11.20
C SER A 17 -1.31 7.10 10.86
N GLY A 18 -0.65 8.23 11.01
CA GLY A 18 0.78 8.45 10.73
C GLY A 18 1.48 9.07 11.95
N PRO A 19 1.71 8.30 13.02
CA PRO A 19 2.50 8.78 14.16
C PRO A 19 3.92 9.11 13.69
N VAL A 20 4.47 10.21 14.22
CA VAL A 20 5.82 10.69 13.94
C VAL A 20 6.63 10.57 15.23
N VAL A 21 7.81 9.94 15.13
CA VAL A 21 8.78 9.89 16.23
C VAL A 21 9.83 10.95 15.95
N LEU A 22 10.05 11.83 16.92
CA LEU A 22 11.00 12.94 16.82
C LEU A 22 12.27 12.60 17.60
N SER A 23 13.41 13.05 17.09
CA SER A 23 14.65 13.05 17.87
C SER A 23 14.56 14.06 19.01
N GLU A 24 15.41 13.92 20.02
CA GLU A 24 15.49 14.85 21.16
C GLU A 24 15.62 16.32 20.71
N ALA A 25 16.49 16.61 19.72
CA ALA A 25 16.67 17.95 19.17
C ALA A 25 15.41 18.56 18.52
N LEU A 26 14.46 17.73 18.11
CA LEU A 26 13.20 18.15 17.47
C LEU A 26 12.01 18.11 18.44
N CYS A 27 12.19 17.53 19.63
CA CYS A 27 11.14 17.39 20.63
C CYS A 27 10.50 18.74 21.01
N PRO A 28 11.24 19.86 21.20
CA PRO A 28 10.62 21.15 21.55
C PRO A 28 9.57 21.64 20.53
N PHE A 29 9.71 21.23 19.27
CA PHE A 29 8.83 21.62 18.17
C PHE A 29 7.67 20.63 17.93
N ALA A 30 7.56 19.58 18.75
CA ALA A 30 6.55 18.55 18.57
C ALA A 30 5.12 19.14 18.52
N PRO A 31 4.25 18.65 17.62
CA PRO A 31 2.86 19.11 17.56
C PRO A 31 2.09 18.68 18.81
N LEU A 32 1.05 19.45 19.15
CA LEU A 32 0.14 19.18 20.27
C LEU A 32 -1.16 18.50 19.79
N PRO A 33 -1.84 17.73 20.66
CA PRO A 33 -1.43 17.34 22.01
C PRO A 33 -0.65 16.02 22.02
N PHE A 34 0.08 15.75 23.10
CA PHE A 34 0.74 14.45 23.34
C PHE A 34 0.62 14.04 24.82
N THR A 35 0.96 12.79 25.16
CA THR A 35 0.91 12.30 26.55
C THR A 35 2.29 12.32 27.20
N ALA A 36 2.37 12.84 28.43
CA ALA A 36 3.56 12.82 29.26
C ALA A 36 3.33 11.92 30.48
N ARG A 37 4.30 11.05 30.78
CA ARG A 37 4.28 10.23 32.00
C ARG A 37 5.13 10.90 33.07
N MET A 38 4.52 11.21 34.20
CA MET A 38 5.17 11.86 35.33
C MET A 38 5.94 10.85 36.20
N ALA A 39 6.80 11.36 37.08
CA ALA A 39 7.62 10.54 37.98
C ALA A 39 6.80 9.69 38.96
N ASP A 40 5.60 10.15 39.33
CA ASP A 40 4.65 9.41 40.18
C ASP A 40 3.83 8.36 39.40
N GLY A 41 4.09 8.21 38.10
CA GLY A 41 3.43 7.26 37.21
C GLY A 41 2.14 7.76 36.57
N THR A 42 1.63 8.95 36.96
CA THR A 42 0.47 9.57 36.33
C THR A 42 0.75 9.93 34.88
N VAL A 43 -0.30 9.93 34.05
CA VAL A 43 -0.22 10.35 32.64
C VAL A 43 -0.99 11.64 32.51
N GLN A 44 -0.33 12.69 32.02
CA GLN A 44 -0.93 13.97 31.71
C GLN A 44 -1.02 14.17 30.20
N LEU A 45 -2.09 14.82 29.78
CA LEU A 45 -2.21 15.32 28.43
C LEU A 45 -1.56 16.69 28.36
N VAL A 46 -0.61 16.85 27.45
CA VAL A 46 0.04 18.13 27.18
C VAL A 46 -0.70 18.80 26.02
N GLU A 47 -1.34 19.92 26.31
CA GLU A 47 -2.07 20.78 25.39
C GLU A 47 -1.47 22.19 25.39
N GLU A 48 -2.06 23.13 24.66
CA GLU A 48 -1.51 24.48 24.48
C GLU A 48 -1.39 25.22 25.82
N GLU A 49 -2.31 24.97 26.74
CA GLU A 49 -2.42 25.65 28.03
C GLU A 49 -1.30 25.28 29.01
N ASN A 50 -0.75 24.07 28.91
CA ASN A 50 0.30 23.57 29.81
C ASN A 50 1.61 23.22 29.08
N ALA A 51 1.70 23.36 27.75
CA ALA A 51 2.90 23.02 26.97
C ALA A 51 4.19 23.67 27.49
N ALA A 52 4.11 24.90 27.99
CA ALA A 52 5.26 25.62 28.57
C ALA A 52 5.85 24.89 29.80
N ASP A 53 5.01 24.29 30.64
CA ASP A 53 5.44 23.53 31.83
C ASP A 53 6.22 22.27 31.44
N PHE A 54 6.04 21.79 30.21
CA PHE A 54 6.74 20.65 29.64
C PHE A 54 7.90 21.04 28.69
N GLY A 55 8.24 22.33 28.59
CA GLY A 55 9.34 22.80 27.73
C GLY A 55 9.01 22.83 26.23
N HIS A 56 7.73 22.86 25.86
CA HIS A 56 7.25 22.91 24.48
C HIS A 56 6.76 24.31 24.09
N THR A 57 7.54 25.35 24.38
CA THR A 57 7.22 26.75 24.03
C THR A 57 7.32 27.04 22.54
N ASP A 58 8.09 26.24 21.81
CA ASP A 58 8.34 26.39 20.36
C ASP A 58 7.52 25.39 19.52
N SER A 59 6.50 24.77 20.11
CA SER A 59 5.64 23.81 19.42
C SER A 59 4.99 24.43 18.18
N PHE A 60 4.81 23.63 17.12
CA PHE A 60 3.97 24.00 15.97
C PHE A 60 2.46 24.06 16.29
N GLY A 61 2.08 23.78 17.54
CA GLY A 61 0.70 23.77 18.00
C GLY A 61 -0.07 22.57 17.45
N ARG A 62 -1.39 22.71 17.39
CA ARG A 62 -2.30 21.62 17.03
C ARG A 62 -2.36 21.39 15.51
N MET A 63 -2.10 20.15 15.10
CA MET A 63 -2.20 19.71 13.69
C MET A 63 -3.46 18.90 13.36
N ALA A 64 -4.18 18.41 14.38
CA ALA A 64 -5.39 17.61 14.21
C ALA A 64 -6.38 17.89 15.33
N ALA A 65 -7.68 17.67 15.05
CA ALA A 65 -8.71 17.72 16.07
C ALA A 65 -8.46 16.61 17.13
N PHE A 66 -8.67 16.95 18.40
CA PHE A 66 -8.49 16.05 19.54
C PHE A 66 -7.07 15.41 19.55
N HIS A 67 -6.99 14.08 19.59
CA HIS A 67 -5.75 13.30 19.69
C HIS A 67 -5.48 12.48 18.43
N GLY A 68 -6.13 12.83 17.32
CA GLY A 68 -6.15 12.03 16.10
C GLY A 68 -7.06 10.79 16.21
N GLN A 69 -6.80 9.80 15.36
CA GLN A 69 -7.67 8.65 15.14
C GLN A 69 -7.50 7.56 16.21
N MET A 70 -8.13 7.74 17.39
CA MET A 70 -8.00 6.83 18.55
C MET A 70 -8.18 5.35 18.19
N GLY A 71 -9.18 5.02 17.36
CA GLY A 71 -9.43 3.64 16.94
C GLY A 71 -8.28 3.02 16.14
N MET A 72 -7.47 3.81 15.43
CA MET A 72 -6.27 3.31 14.75
C MET A 72 -5.16 3.01 15.75
N PHE A 73 -4.97 3.86 16.76
CA PHE A 73 -4.00 3.62 17.83
C PHE A 73 -4.33 2.38 18.64
N THR A 74 -5.60 2.17 19.02
CA THR A 74 -6.03 0.96 19.76
C THR A 74 -5.72 -0.31 18.97
N ARG A 75 -6.01 -0.34 17.66
CA ARG A 75 -5.74 -1.52 16.82
C ARG A 75 -4.25 -1.80 16.69
N ALA A 76 -3.45 -0.77 16.42
CA ALA A 76 -2.00 -0.92 16.33
C ALA A 76 -1.39 -1.39 17.66
N LEU A 77 -1.85 -0.84 18.79
CA LEU A 77 -1.43 -1.29 20.12
C LEU A 77 -1.77 -2.77 20.33
N THR A 78 -2.99 -3.19 20.01
CA THR A 78 -3.39 -4.60 20.09
C THR A 78 -2.51 -5.48 19.20
N TYR A 79 -2.20 -5.08 17.96
CA TYR A 79 -1.31 -5.82 17.08
C TYR A 79 0.08 -6.01 17.70
N ILE A 80 0.68 -4.93 18.20
CA ILE A 80 2.01 -4.95 18.84
C ILE A 80 2.01 -5.85 20.08
N LEU A 81 1.02 -5.70 20.96
CA LEU A 81 0.94 -6.47 22.20
C LEU A 81 0.65 -7.96 21.95
N SER A 82 -0.16 -8.28 20.94
CA SER A 82 -0.47 -9.68 20.60
C SER A 82 0.72 -10.41 19.99
N HIS A 83 1.54 -9.74 19.18
CA HIS A 83 2.70 -10.36 18.54
C HIS A 83 3.93 -10.41 19.46
N GLY A 84 4.11 -9.40 20.32
CA GLY A 84 5.36 -9.24 21.05
C GLY A 84 6.56 -8.99 20.13
N ALA A 85 7.75 -8.88 20.71
CA ALA A 85 8.96 -8.54 19.95
C ALA A 85 9.38 -9.67 18.99
N ASP A 86 9.21 -10.92 19.39
CA ASP A 86 9.53 -12.11 18.61
C ASP A 86 8.55 -12.30 17.45
N GLY A 87 7.24 -12.13 17.68
CA GLY A 87 6.23 -12.19 16.62
C GLY A 87 6.39 -11.07 15.59
N LEU A 88 6.69 -9.84 16.03
CA LEU A 88 6.98 -8.73 15.10
C LEU A 88 8.24 -8.98 14.27
N ARG A 89 9.26 -9.59 14.87
CA ARG A 89 10.48 -9.99 14.15
C ARG A 89 10.18 -11.08 13.12
N GLN A 90 9.36 -12.07 13.49
CA GLN A 90 8.94 -13.12 12.57
C GLN A 90 8.14 -12.54 11.41
N ALA A 91 7.10 -11.74 11.68
CA ALA A 91 6.28 -11.09 10.66
C ALA A 91 7.14 -10.32 9.65
N SER A 92 8.10 -9.52 10.15
CA SER A 92 9.02 -8.79 9.28
C SER A 92 9.91 -9.71 8.43
N GLY A 93 10.39 -10.82 9.00
CA GLY A 93 11.21 -11.80 8.30
C GLY A 93 10.43 -12.56 7.22
N ASP A 94 9.21 -12.97 7.53
CA ASP A 94 8.33 -13.71 6.63
C ASP A 94 7.85 -12.83 5.47
N ALA A 95 7.59 -11.53 5.71
CA ALA A 95 7.29 -10.58 4.63
C ALA A 95 8.46 -10.45 3.62
N VAL A 96 9.70 -10.35 4.12
CA VAL A 96 10.91 -10.32 3.28
C VAL A 96 11.10 -11.65 2.54
N LEU A 97 10.87 -12.78 3.22
CA LEU A 97 10.98 -14.11 2.62
C LEU A 97 9.96 -14.29 1.48
N ASN A 98 8.70 -13.92 1.70
CA ASN A 98 7.63 -14.01 0.71
C ASN A 98 7.94 -13.17 -0.54
N ALA A 99 8.42 -11.93 -0.36
CA ALA A 99 8.80 -11.07 -1.48
C ALA A 99 9.97 -11.65 -2.29
N ASN A 100 10.98 -12.20 -1.62
CA ASN A 100 12.10 -12.85 -2.31
C ASN A 100 11.69 -14.17 -2.98
N TYR A 101 10.73 -14.90 -2.41
CA TYR A 101 10.17 -16.08 -3.05
C TYR A 101 9.48 -15.73 -4.38
N VAL A 102 8.70 -14.64 -4.41
CA VAL A 102 8.11 -14.11 -5.64
C VAL A 102 9.19 -13.66 -6.62
N LEU A 103 10.18 -12.88 -6.15
CA LEU A 103 11.31 -12.41 -6.97
C LEU A 103 11.99 -13.56 -7.71
N ARG A 104 12.43 -14.58 -6.96
CA ARG A 104 13.20 -15.71 -7.50
C ARG A 104 12.35 -16.68 -8.32
N SER A 105 11.05 -16.78 -8.03
CA SER A 105 10.16 -17.62 -8.83
C SER A 105 9.81 -17.03 -10.19
N LEU A 106 10.13 -15.76 -10.44
CA LEU A 106 9.88 -15.04 -11.69
C LEU A 106 11.18 -14.74 -12.47
N ASP A 107 12.34 -15.17 -11.95
CA ASP A 107 13.64 -15.04 -12.60
C ASP A 107 13.59 -15.65 -14.03
N GLY A 108 14.19 -14.92 -14.98
CA GLY A 108 14.24 -15.29 -16.39
C GLY A 108 12.94 -15.02 -17.18
N LEU A 109 11.81 -14.82 -16.51
CA LEU A 109 10.55 -14.48 -17.17
C LEU A 109 10.26 -12.98 -17.14
N PHE A 110 10.39 -12.32 -16.00
CA PHE A 110 10.22 -10.87 -15.90
C PHE A 110 11.56 -10.17 -15.75
N ASP A 111 11.67 -8.97 -16.31
CA ASP A 111 12.80 -8.09 -16.02
C ASP A 111 12.67 -7.56 -14.59
N ALA A 112 13.72 -7.75 -13.80
CA ALA A 112 13.82 -7.26 -12.42
C ALA A 112 15.02 -6.32 -12.32
N PRO A 113 14.85 -5.00 -12.53
CA PRO A 113 15.96 -4.05 -12.71
C PRO A 113 17.00 -4.06 -11.59
N PHE A 114 16.57 -4.36 -10.36
CA PHE A 114 17.45 -4.43 -9.18
C PHE A 114 17.70 -5.85 -8.68
N GLY A 115 17.16 -6.89 -9.34
CA GLY A 115 17.23 -8.29 -8.89
C GLY A 115 18.66 -8.86 -8.82
N ALA A 116 19.61 -8.25 -9.54
CA ALA A 116 21.03 -8.58 -9.47
C ALA A 116 21.76 -7.95 -8.27
N SER A 117 21.17 -6.95 -7.61
CA SER A 117 21.78 -6.27 -6.46
C SER A 117 21.74 -7.09 -5.17
N GLY A 118 20.99 -8.19 -5.16
CA GLY A 118 20.82 -9.08 -4.01
C GLY A 118 19.35 -9.39 -3.75
N PRO A 119 19.02 -9.88 -2.53
CA PRO A 119 17.63 -10.03 -2.11
C PRO A 119 16.96 -8.66 -2.00
N CYS A 120 15.67 -8.61 -2.31
CA CYS A 120 14.85 -7.43 -2.00
C CYS A 120 14.41 -7.46 -0.53
N MET A 121 13.78 -6.38 -0.05
CA MET A 121 13.16 -6.37 1.28
C MET A 121 11.73 -6.93 1.19
N HIS A 122 10.72 -6.21 1.64
CA HIS A 122 9.34 -6.70 1.74
C HIS A 122 8.53 -6.61 0.43
N GLU A 123 9.15 -6.13 -0.64
CA GLU A 123 8.51 -5.96 -1.95
C GLU A 123 9.48 -6.30 -3.09
N ALA A 124 8.96 -6.85 -4.18
CA ALA A 124 9.70 -7.22 -5.39
C ALA A 124 9.28 -6.31 -6.56
N LEU A 125 10.27 -5.76 -7.26
CA LEU A 125 10.05 -4.83 -8.37
C LEU A 125 10.43 -5.45 -9.71
N PHE A 126 9.49 -5.41 -10.65
CA PHE A 126 9.66 -5.83 -12.03
C PHE A 126 9.32 -4.70 -13.00
N SER A 127 9.70 -4.85 -14.27
CA SER A 127 9.33 -3.95 -15.37
C SER A 127 8.58 -4.71 -16.47
N ASP A 128 8.01 -3.98 -17.42
CA ASP A 128 7.40 -4.53 -18.65
C ASP A 128 8.42 -4.75 -19.79
N ALA A 129 9.72 -4.66 -19.50
CA ALA A 129 10.75 -4.88 -20.50
C ALA A 129 10.66 -6.30 -21.10
N GLY A 130 10.67 -6.36 -22.43
CA GLY A 130 10.57 -7.60 -23.19
C GLY A 130 9.14 -8.04 -23.52
N PHE A 131 8.11 -7.30 -23.12
CA PHE A 131 6.76 -7.52 -23.66
C PHE A 131 6.69 -7.20 -25.15
N ALA A 132 5.76 -7.84 -25.86
CA ALA A 132 5.55 -7.57 -27.27
C ALA A 132 5.06 -6.14 -27.50
N GLU A 133 5.32 -5.60 -28.69
CA GLU A 133 4.94 -4.24 -29.04
C GLU A 133 3.45 -3.99 -28.80
N GLY A 134 3.17 -2.85 -28.18
CA GLY A 134 1.82 -2.44 -27.84
C GLY A 134 1.33 -3.00 -26.52
N LEU A 135 1.90 -4.06 -25.92
CA LEU A 135 1.53 -4.54 -24.59
C LEU A 135 2.31 -3.81 -23.48
N SER A 136 1.69 -3.71 -22.31
CA SER A 136 2.19 -2.93 -21.17
C SER A 136 1.83 -3.59 -19.83
N THR A 137 2.40 -3.07 -18.74
CA THR A 137 2.02 -3.41 -17.36
C THR A 137 0.52 -3.40 -17.13
N LEU A 138 -0.20 -2.41 -17.69
CA LEU A 138 -1.66 -2.31 -17.55
C LEU A 138 -2.37 -3.56 -18.08
N ASP A 139 -1.88 -4.15 -19.17
CA ASP A 139 -2.52 -5.30 -19.79
C ASP A 139 -2.35 -6.57 -18.95
N VAL A 140 -1.16 -6.77 -18.37
CA VAL A 140 -0.92 -7.85 -17.38
C VAL A 140 -1.75 -7.63 -16.12
N ALA A 141 -1.83 -6.39 -15.62
CA ALA A 141 -2.66 -6.07 -14.48
C ALA A 141 -4.15 -6.31 -14.74
N LYS A 142 -4.67 -5.99 -15.92
CA LYS A 142 -6.05 -6.33 -16.27
C LYS A 142 -6.25 -7.84 -16.43
N GLY A 143 -5.26 -8.56 -16.94
CA GLY A 143 -5.27 -10.02 -16.97
C GLY A 143 -5.32 -10.66 -15.58
N LEU A 144 -4.59 -10.11 -14.60
CA LEU A 144 -4.62 -10.61 -13.21
C LEU A 144 -6.03 -10.58 -12.60
N ILE A 145 -6.85 -9.60 -12.98
CA ILE A 145 -8.25 -9.51 -12.52
C ILE A 145 -9.06 -10.72 -13.00
N ASP A 146 -8.83 -11.17 -14.24
CA ASP A 146 -9.49 -12.37 -14.79
C ASP A 146 -8.98 -13.67 -14.13
N GLU A 147 -7.73 -13.68 -13.69
CA GLU A 147 -7.15 -14.76 -12.88
C GLU A 147 -7.61 -14.73 -11.40
N GLY A 148 -8.47 -13.77 -11.02
CA GLY A 148 -9.04 -13.66 -9.68
C GLY A 148 -8.17 -12.90 -8.67
N PHE A 149 -7.13 -12.20 -9.12
CA PHE A 149 -6.25 -11.42 -8.25
C PHE A 149 -6.50 -9.91 -8.39
N HIS A 150 -6.40 -9.19 -7.27
CA HIS A 150 -6.21 -7.75 -7.33
C HIS A 150 -4.79 -7.46 -7.89
N PRO A 151 -4.64 -6.54 -8.85
CA PRO A 151 -3.33 -6.24 -9.40
C PRO A 151 -2.36 -5.66 -8.36
N MET A 152 -1.07 -5.79 -8.65
CA MET A 152 0.01 -5.16 -7.90
C MET A 152 0.02 -3.63 -8.09
N THR A 153 0.85 -2.91 -7.33
CA THR A 153 1.08 -1.49 -7.58
C THR A 153 1.75 -1.32 -8.95
N MET A 154 1.18 -0.48 -9.80
CA MET A 154 1.68 -0.24 -11.16
C MET A 154 2.33 1.14 -11.27
N TYR A 155 3.29 1.27 -12.19
CA TYR A 155 3.92 2.54 -12.60
C TYR A 155 4.56 3.33 -11.46
N PHE A 156 4.92 2.66 -10.37
CA PHE A 156 5.69 3.19 -9.27
C PHE A 156 6.70 2.15 -8.78
N PRO A 157 7.95 2.54 -8.46
CA PRO A 157 8.49 3.90 -8.50
C PRO A 157 8.73 4.42 -9.93
N LEU A 158 8.67 5.75 -10.11
CA LEU A 158 8.75 6.39 -11.45
C LEU A 158 10.10 6.20 -12.16
N VAL A 159 11.12 5.74 -11.44
CA VAL A 159 12.46 5.47 -12.00
C VAL A 159 12.51 4.16 -12.80
N VAL A 160 11.47 3.33 -12.73
CA VAL A 160 11.35 2.08 -13.51
C VAL A 160 10.16 2.21 -14.46
N HIS A 161 10.44 2.13 -15.77
CA HIS A 161 9.39 2.10 -16.79
C HIS A 161 8.54 0.84 -16.62
N GLY A 162 7.22 0.96 -16.73
CA GLY A 162 6.32 -0.18 -16.60
C GLY A 162 6.41 -0.90 -15.25
N ALA A 163 6.77 -0.19 -14.19
CA ALA A 163 6.97 -0.78 -12.87
C ALA A 163 5.79 -1.64 -12.42
N MET A 164 6.09 -2.85 -11.96
CA MET A 164 5.20 -3.79 -11.28
C MET A 164 5.78 -4.05 -9.89
N LEU A 165 5.21 -3.42 -8.87
CA LEU A 165 5.69 -3.50 -7.49
C LEU A 165 4.78 -4.41 -6.67
N ILE A 166 5.31 -5.57 -6.30
CA ILE A 166 4.57 -6.66 -5.65
C ILE A 166 5.01 -6.77 -4.19
N GLU A 167 4.08 -6.52 -3.26
CA GLU A 167 4.25 -6.64 -1.81
C GLU A 167 3.31 -7.75 -1.30
N PRO A 168 3.79 -8.98 -1.06
CA PRO A 168 2.92 -10.09 -0.65
C PRO A 168 2.54 -10.07 0.83
N THR A 169 3.30 -9.35 1.67
CA THR A 169 3.20 -9.38 3.15
C THR A 169 3.45 -10.77 3.75
N GLU A 170 3.49 -10.86 5.07
CA GLU A 170 3.73 -12.10 5.82
C GLU A 170 2.50 -12.98 5.96
N THR A 171 1.30 -12.40 5.84
CA THR A 171 0.04 -13.12 6.12
C THR A 171 -0.40 -14.03 4.98
N GLU A 172 0.18 -13.88 3.79
CA GLU A 172 -0.12 -14.73 2.65
C GLU A 172 0.60 -16.09 2.74
N SER A 173 -0.18 -17.15 2.53
CA SER A 173 0.33 -18.50 2.56
C SER A 173 1.19 -18.82 1.33
N LYS A 174 2.14 -19.75 1.46
CA LYS A 174 2.89 -20.26 0.29
C LYS A 174 1.96 -20.72 -0.84
N ALA A 175 0.85 -21.36 -0.51
CA ALA A 175 -0.11 -21.82 -1.51
C ALA A 175 -0.73 -20.65 -2.30
N THR A 176 -1.08 -19.54 -1.63
CA THR A 176 -1.54 -18.32 -2.30
C THR A 176 -0.44 -17.74 -3.19
N LEU A 177 0.80 -17.68 -2.69
CA LEU A 177 1.94 -17.17 -3.45
C LEU A 177 2.19 -18.02 -4.70
N ASP A 178 2.12 -19.35 -4.59
CA ASP A 178 2.29 -20.26 -5.73
C ASP A 178 1.21 -20.01 -6.80
N GLN A 179 -0.05 -19.85 -6.40
CA GLN A 179 -1.14 -19.54 -7.33
C GLN A 179 -0.93 -18.18 -8.02
N PHE A 180 -0.56 -17.15 -7.25
CA PHE A 180 -0.26 -15.83 -7.80
C PHE A 180 0.92 -15.87 -8.78
N ILE A 181 2.01 -16.56 -8.42
CA ILE A 181 3.18 -16.74 -9.27
C ILE A 181 2.79 -17.46 -10.57
N MET A 182 2.00 -18.54 -10.49
CA MET A 182 1.54 -19.27 -11.68
C MET A 182 0.71 -18.38 -12.61
N ALA A 183 -0.25 -17.63 -12.07
CA ALA A 183 -1.06 -16.68 -12.83
C ALA A 183 -0.18 -15.61 -13.51
N LEU A 184 0.73 -15.00 -12.75
CA LEU A 184 1.61 -13.96 -13.26
C LEU A 184 2.59 -14.52 -14.31
N ARG A 185 3.07 -15.76 -14.16
CA ARG A 185 3.90 -16.42 -15.17
C ARG A 185 3.15 -16.63 -16.48
N SER A 186 1.94 -17.18 -16.41
CA SER A 186 1.07 -17.35 -17.58
C SER A 186 0.83 -16.03 -18.31
N LEU A 187 0.49 -14.96 -17.58
CA LEU A 187 0.27 -13.64 -18.15
C LEU A 187 1.55 -13.02 -18.73
N GLY A 188 2.70 -13.20 -18.08
CA GLY A 188 3.99 -12.74 -18.58
C GLY A 188 4.39 -13.43 -19.88
N GLU A 189 4.20 -14.74 -19.98
CA GLU A 189 4.46 -15.51 -21.21
C GLU A 189 3.54 -15.06 -22.36
N ARG A 190 2.24 -14.88 -22.08
CA ARG A 190 1.26 -14.35 -23.06
C ARG A 190 1.61 -12.93 -23.50
N ALA A 191 2.06 -12.08 -22.58
CA ALA A 191 2.46 -10.70 -22.89
C ALA A 191 3.70 -10.65 -23.78
N LYS A 192 4.69 -11.52 -23.53
CA LYS A 192 5.86 -11.69 -24.40
C LYS A 192 5.51 -12.27 -25.78
N ALA A 193 4.52 -13.15 -25.84
CA ALA A 193 4.03 -13.74 -27.09
C ALA A 193 3.11 -12.81 -27.91
N GLY A 194 2.75 -11.64 -27.37
CA GLY A 194 1.88 -10.69 -28.07
C GLY A 194 0.42 -11.11 -28.12
N ASP A 195 -0.08 -11.82 -27.10
CA ASP A 195 -1.48 -12.25 -27.04
C ASP A 195 -2.44 -11.03 -27.03
N PRO A 196 -3.22 -10.82 -28.10
CA PRO A 196 -4.09 -9.65 -28.22
C PRO A 196 -5.26 -9.69 -27.24
N THR A 197 -5.59 -10.85 -26.66
CA THR A 197 -6.69 -10.96 -25.69
C THR A 197 -6.42 -10.19 -24.40
N LEU A 198 -5.14 -9.96 -24.06
CA LEU A 198 -4.76 -9.15 -22.90
C LEU A 198 -5.20 -7.69 -23.03
N LYS A 199 -5.35 -7.17 -24.26
CA LYS A 199 -5.83 -5.81 -24.51
C LYS A 199 -7.29 -5.59 -24.15
N THR A 200 -8.10 -6.64 -24.20
CA THR A 200 -9.53 -6.57 -23.92
C THR A 200 -9.88 -7.05 -22.52
N ALA A 201 -8.92 -7.61 -21.77
CA ALA A 201 -9.07 -7.90 -20.36
C ALA A 201 -9.41 -6.62 -19.54
N PRO A 202 -10.17 -6.70 -18.45
CA PRO A 202 -10.75 -7.93 -17.90
C PRO A 202 -12.05 -8.33 -18.61
N HIS A 203 -12.28 -9.64 -18.77
CA HIS A 203 -13.48 -10.24 -19.36
C HIS A 203 -14.48 -10.77 -18.33
N HIS A 204 -14.02 -11.12 -17.13
CA HIS A 204 -14.85 -11.74 -16.09
C HIS A 204 -15.29 -10.77 -14.99
N ALA A 205 -14.72 -9.57 -14.97
CA ALA A 205 -15.10 -8.52 -14.02
C ALA A 205 -16.49 -7.93 -14.35
N PRO A 206 -17.21 -7.36 -13.35
CA PRO A 206 -18.52 -6.72 -13.58
C PRO A 206 -18.50 -5.56 -14.59
N ARG A 207 -17.32 -4.99 -14.85
CA ARG A 207 -17.07 -3.93 -15.82
C ARG A 207 -15.75 -4.21 -16.54
N ALA A 208 -15.74 -3.95 -17.85
CA ALA A 208 -14.53 -3.91 -18.66
C ALA A 208 -13.72 -2.63 -18.37
N ARG A 209 -12.66 -2.39 -19.16
CA ARG A 209 -11.89 -1.14 -19.10
C ARG A 209 -12.82 0.08 -19.25
N LEU A 210 -12.64 1.06 -18.37
CA LEU A 210 -13.40 2.30 -18.37
C LEU A 210 -12.74 3.33 -19.30
N ASP A 211 -13.54 4.24 -19.85
CA ASP A 211 -13.02 5.37 -20.63
C ASP A 211 -12.51 6.48 -19.69
N GLU A 212 -11.25 6.35 -19.27
CA GLU A 212 -10.58 7.29 -18.38
C GLU A 212 -10.44 8.68 -19.01
N ALA A 213 -10.27 8.75 -20.34
CA ALA A 213 -10.12 10.02 -21.05
C ALA A 213 -11.45 10.80 -21.06
N GLN A 214 -12.57 10.12 -21.26
CA GLN A 214 -13.89 10.71 -21.14
C GLN A 214 -14.17 11.13 -19.70
N ALA A 215 -13.91 10.26 -18.72
CA ALA A 215 -14.15 10.57 -17.31
C ALA A 215 -13.36 11.81 -16.85
N ALA A 216 -12.11 11.96 -17.29
CA ALA A 216 -11.29 13.14 -16.97
C ALA A 216 -11.77 14.42 -17.67
N ARG A 217 -12.26 14.33 -18.92
CA ARG A 217 -12.69 15.51 -19.71
C ARG A 217 -14.14 15.92 -19.46
N LYS A 218 -15.01 14.98 -19.07
CA LYS A 218 -16.45 15.16 -18.86
C LYS A 218 -16.89 14.44 -17.57
N PRO A 219 -16.40 14.88 -16.40
CA PRO A 219 -16.66 14.18 -15.15
C PRO A 219 -18.13 14.31 -14.72
N VAL A 220 -18.74 13.19 -14.36
CA VAL A 220 -20.05 13.13 -13.67
C VAL A 220 -19.78 12.77 -12.21
N LEU A 221 -19.70 13.79 -11.35
CA LEU A 221 -19.22 13.65 -9.96
C LEU A 221 -20.33 13.36 -8.95
N ALA A 222 -21.58 13.60 -9.33
CA ALA A 222 -22.74 13.35 -8.49
C ALA A 222 -23.83 12.69 -9.34
N TRP A 223 -24.61 11.83 -8.70
CA TRP A 223 -25.83 11.32 -9.32
C TRP A 223 -26.87 12.43 -9.32
N HIS A 224 -27.52 12.62 -10.47
CA HIS A 224 -28.69 13.48 -10.62
C HIS A 224 -29.84 12.62 -11.14
N PRO A 225 -31.07 12.82 -10.63
CA PRO A 225 -32.23 12.13 -11.18
C PRO A 225 -32.37 12.47 -12.67
N PRO A 226 -32.82 11.52 -13.52
CA PRO A 226 -33.12 11.81 -14.91
C PRO A 226 -34.16 12.95 -14.99
N GLU A 227 -33.98 13.87 -15.94
CA GLU A 227 -35.02 14.86 -16.23
C GLU A 227 -36.28 14.14 -16.73
N THR A 228 -37.38 14.26 -15.98
CA THR A 228 -38.69 13.80 -16.45
C THR A 228 -39.09 14.68 -17.63
N PRO A 229 -39.37 14.14 -18.82
CA PRO A 229 -39.88 14.94 -19.93
C PRO A 229 -41.16 15.67 -19.51
N ALA A 230 -41.28 16.95 -19.87
CA ALA A 230 -42.53 17.69 -19.69
C ALA A 230 -43.65 17.05 -20.53
N GLU A 231 -44.82 16.84 -19.91
CA GLU A 231 -46.05 16.37 -20.59
C GLU A 231 -46.54 17.31 -21.69
#